data_AF-A0A7Y0KDA9-F1
#
_entry.id   AF-A0A7Y0KDA9-F1
#
_cell.length_a   1.000
_cell.length_b   1.000
_cell.length_c   1.000
_cell.angle_alpha   90.00
_cell.angle_beta   90.00
_cell.angle_gamma   90.00
#
_symmetry.space_group_name_H-M   'P 1'
#
loop_
_entity.id
_entity.type
_entity.pdbx_description
1 polymer ?
#
loop_
_entity_poly.entity_id
_entity_poly.type
_entity_poly.pdbx_seq_one_letter_code
_entity_poly.pdbx_strand_id
1 'polypeptide(L)' 'MTTVTTDLLGRELTAAETELLAAHDTLLALLRTGDLAPCAAAGVRAALAPLAVVVTDLGLRFDHLLDDGV' A
#
# COMPACT_ATOMS: atom_id res chain seq x y z
N MET A 1 16.60 3.26 0.38
CA MET A 1 15.23 3.22 -0.16
C MET A 1 15.08 4.45 -1.05
N THR A 2 14.96 4.26 -2.36
CA THR A 2 14.63 5.35 -3.28
C THR A 2 13.18 5.75 -3.04
N THR A 3 12.96 6.98 -2.58
CA THR A 3 11.62 7.55 -2.46
C THR A 3 11.04 7.64 -3.87
N VAL A 4 9.97 6.90 -4.15
CA VAL A 4 9.22 7.04 -5.40
C VAL A 4 8.51 8.39 -5.33
N THR A 5 8.88 9.32 -6.20
CA THR A 5 8.30 10.67 -6.26
C THR A 5 7.35 10.87 -7.43
N THR A 6 7.21 9.85 -8.29
CA THR A 6 6.33 9.92 -9.47
C THR A 6 5.32 8.78 -9.52
N ASP A 7 4.18 9.03 -10.16
CA ASP A 7 3.18 8.02 -10.52
C ASP A 7 3.72 7.06 -11.61
N LEU A 8 2.94 6.05 -11.97
CA LEU A 8 3.26 5.05 -13.01
C LEU A 8 3.35 5.65 -14.43
N LEU A 9 2.95 6.91 -14.60
CA LEU A 9 3.01 7.67 -15.86
C LEU A 9 4.12 8.74 -15.85
N GLY A 10 4.94 8.78 -14.79
CA GLY A 10 6.08 9.70 -14.66
C GLY A 10 5.72 11.12 -14.23
N ARG A 11 4.53 11.34 -13.64
CA ARG A 11 4.14 12.64 -13.07
C ARG A 11 4.51 12.71 -11.60
N GLU A 12 4.96 13.88 -11.15
CA GLU A 12 5.24 14.11 -9.72
C GLU A 12 4.00 13.88 -8.87
N LEU A 13 4.19 13.20 -7.74
CA LEU A 13 3.13 12.97 -6.78
C LEU A 13 2.78 14.27 -6.04
N THR A 14 1.49 14.48 -5.83
CA THR A 14 1.01 15.45 -4.86
C THR A 14 1.35 15.01 -3.43
N ALA A 15 1.26 15.94 -2.48
CA ALA A 15 1.44 15.61 -1.06
C ALA A 15 0.44 14.54 -0.59
N ALA A 16 -0.82 14.62 -1.02
CA ALA A 16 -1.85 13.66 -0.66
C ALA A 16 -1.57 12.26 -1.23
N GLU A 17 -1.14 12.18 -2.50
CA GLU A 17 -0.77 10.90 -3.12
C GLU A 17 0.46 10.28 -2.43
N THR A 18 1.42 11.11 -2.03
CA THR A 18 2.58 10.68 -1.26
C THR A 18 2.16 10.07 0.08
N GLU A 19 1.23 10.72 0.80
CA GLU A 19 0.72 10.22 2.08
C GLU A 19 -0.09 8.92 1.93
N LEU A 20 -0.92 8.82 0.88
CA LEU A 20 -1.68 7.59 0.57
C LEU A 20 -0.74 6.42 0.26
N LEU A 21 0.28 6.65 -0.57
CA LEU A 21 1.27 5.63 -0.91
C LEU A 21 2.09 5.22 0.32
N ALA A 22 2.44 6.16 1.19
CA ALA A 22 3.14 5.85 2.44
C ALA A 22 2.28 5.02 3.41
N ALA A 23 0.99 5.32 3.53
CA ALA A 23 0.06 4.54 4.33
C ALA A 23 -0.09 3.11 3.80
N HIS A 24 -0.20 2.96 2.48
CA HIS A 24 -0.21 1.67 1.80
C HIS A 24 1.04 0.85 2.12
N ASP A 25 2.22 1.45 1.95
CA ASP A 25 3.51 0.79 2.15
C ASP A 25 3.72 0.39 3.61
N THR A 26 3.24 1.21 4.54
CA THR A 26 3.28 0.90 5.96
C THR A 26 2.43 -0.32 6.29
N LEU A 27 1.19 -0.39 5.77
CA LEU A 27 0.31 -1.54 6.01
C LEU A 27 0.85 -2.82 5.38
N LEU A 28 1.34 -2.74 4.14
CA LEU A 28 1.92 -3.89 3.45
C LEU A 28 3.19 -4.39 4.16
N ALA A 29 4.07 -3.47 4.56
CA ALA A 29 5.25 -3.81 5.34
C ALA A 29 4.87 -4.47 6.67
N LEU A 30 3.88 -3.92 7.38
CA LEU A 30 3.40 -4.46 8.66
C LEU A 30 2.89 -5.90 8.49
N LEU A 31 2.11 -6.17 7.45
CA LEU A 31 1.60 -7.50 7.12
C LEU A 31 2.73 -8.48 6.82
N ARG A 32 3.75 -8.04 6.08
CA ARG A 32 4.91 -8.85 5.66
C ARG A 32 5.94 -9.07 6.76
N THR A 33 5.90 -8.34 7.87
CA THR A 33 6.77 -8.64 9.04
C THR A 33 6.50 -10.03 9.62
N GLY A 34 5.26 -10.52 9.51
CA GLY A 34 4.84 -11.83 10.00
C GLY A 34 4.65 -11.92 11.53
N ASP A 35 4.87 -10.84 12.29
CA ASP A 35 4.83 -10.83 13.76
C ASP A 35 3.50 -10.30 14.34
N LEU A 36 2.43 -10.34 13.54
CA LEU A 36 1.11 -9.88 13.95
C LEU A 36 0.30 -11.03 14.57
N ALA A 37 -0.37 -10.75 15.68
CA ALA A 37 -1.45 -11.61 16.15
C ALA A 37 -2.51 -11.79 15.04
N PRO A 38 -3.19 -12.95 14.94
CA PRO A 38 -4.10 -13.23 13.84
C PRO A 38 -5.19 -12.18 13.61
N CYS A 39 -5.75 -11.62 14.68
CA CYS A 39 -6.76 -10.55 14.59
C CYS A 39 -6.19 -9.25 14.00
N ALA A 40 -4.94 -8.90 14.34
CA ALA A 40 -4.26 -7.73 13.80
C ALA A 40 -3.94 -7.93 12.31
N ALA A 41 -3.43 -9.10 11.92
CA ALA A 41 -3.19 -9.40 10.50
C ALA A 41 -4.48 -9.33 9.66
N ALA A 42 -5.60 -9.83 10.18
CA ALA A 42 -6.90 -9.70 9.52
C ALA A 42 -7.35 -8.24 9.36
N GLY A 43 -7.18 -7.42 10.41
CA GLY A 43 -7.49 -5.98 10.35
C GLY A 43 -6.60 -5.23 9.36
N VAL A 44 -5.30 -5.54 9.32
CA VAL A 44 -4.36 -4.93 8.36
C VAL A 44 -4.75 -5.28 6.92
N ARG A 45 -5.10 -6.53 6.61
CA ARG A 45 -5.60 -6.92 5.28
C ARG A 45 -6.88 -6.15 4.91
N ALA A 46 -7.82 -6.06 5.84
CA ALA A 46 -9.08 -5.35 5.62
C ALA A 46 -8.88 -3.84 5.37
N ALA A 47 -7.85 -3.23 5.97
CA ALA A 47 -7.47 -1.84 5.70
C ALA A 47 -6.68 -1.69 4.39
N LEU A 48 -5.79 -2.63 4.09
CA LEU A 48 -4.95 -2.59 2.90
C LEU A 48 -5.75 -2.81 1.61
N ALA A 49 -6.76 -3.68 1.61
CA ALA A 49 -7.59 -3.97 0.42
C ALA A 49 -8.17 -2.71 -0.25
N PRO A 50 -8.97 -1.86 0.43
CA PRO A 50 -9.52 -0.66 -0.20
C PRO A 50 -8.44 0.37 -0.55
N LEU A 51 -7.36 0.45 0.23
CA LEU A 51 -6.28 1.39 -0.03
C LEU A 51 -5.48 1.00 -1.27
N ALA A 52 -5.20 -0.28 -1.48
CA ALA A 52 -4.54 -0.81 -2.67
C ALA A 52 -5.34 -0.52 -3.95
N VAL A 53 -6.68 -0.57 -3.87
CA VAL A 53 -7.56 -0.14 -4.97
C VAL A 53 -7.36 1.34 -5.28
N VAL A 54 -7.40 2.22 -4.28
CA VAL A 54 -7.21 3.67 -4.46
C VAL A 54 -5.83 3.99 -5.05
N VAL A 55 -4.78 3.38 -4.51
CA VAL A 55 -3.39 3.56 -4.98
C VAL A 55 -3.22 3.11 -6.43
N THR A 56 -3.90 2.04 -6.82
CA THR A 56 -3.92 1.54 -8.21
C THR A 56 -4.70 2.47 -9.14
N ASP A 57 -5.88 2.90 -8.73
CA ASP A 57 -6.77 3.76 -9.54
C ASP A 57 -6.16 5.15 -9.80
N LEU A 58 -5.47 5.69 -8.80
CA LEU A 58 -4.67 6.92 -8.94
C LEU A 58 -3.39 6.72 -9.75
N GLY A 59 -3.07 5.48 -10.15
CA GLY A 59 -1.87 5.17 -10.92
C GLY A 59 -0.57 5.33 -10.14
N LEU A 60 -0.60 5.24 -8.80
CA LEU A 60 0.58 5.42 -7.96
C LEU A 60 1.43 4.14 -7.90
N ARG A 61 0.78 3.00 -7.74
CA ARG A 61 1.41 1.68 -7.70
C ARG A 61 0.41 0.58 -8.02
N PHE A 62 0.90 -0.51 -8.57
CA PHE A 62 0.16 -1.76 -8.71
C PHE A 62 0.91 -2.88 -7.99
N ASP A 63 0.21 -3.58 -7.09
CA ASP A 63 0.76 -4.69 -6.30
C ASP A 63 -0.07 -5.96 -6.47
N HIS A 64 0.60 -7.10 -6.52
CA HIS A 64 -0.04 -8.42 -6.48
C HIS A 64 -0.15 -8.88 -5.02
N LEU A 65 -1.32 -8.71 -4.41
CA LEU A 65 -1.51 -8.94 -2.97
C LEU A 65 -2.14 -10.29 -2.60
N LEU A 66 -2.39 -11.16 -3.58
CA LEU A 66 -3.00 -12.48 -3.35
C LEU A 66 -2.16 -13.34 -2.39
N ASP A 67 -0.83 -13.27 -2.50
CA ASP A 67 0.09 -13.99 -1.62
C ASP A 67 0.09 -13.41 -0.19
N ASP A 68 -0.31 -12.15 -0.03
CA ASP A 68 -0.48 -11.50 1.27
C ASP A 68 -1.88 -11.75 1.89
N GLY A 69 -2.79 -12.37 1.12
CA GLY A 69 -4.16 -12.71 1.53
C GLY A 69 -5.13 -11.53 1.49
N VAL A 70 -4.88 -10.55 0.61
CA VAL A 70 -5.72 -9.37 0.37
C VAL A 70 -6.54 -9.55 -0.90
#